data_AF-A0AAV5EM88-F1
#
_entry.id   AF-A0AAV5EM88-F1
#
_cell.length_a   1.000
_cell.length_b   1.000
_cell.length_c   1.000
_cell.angle_alpha   90.00
_cell.angle_beta   90.00
_cell.angle_gamma   90.00
#
_symmetry.space_group_name_H-M   'P 1'
#
loop_
_entity.id
_entity.type
_entity.pdbx_description
1 polymer ?
#
loop_
_entity_poly.entity_id
_entity_poly.type
_entity_poly.pdbx_seq_one_letter_code
_entity_poly.pdbx_strand_id
1 'polypeptide(L)'
;MSSILRVVVLLVITVCIGGAPRRCAAAPRPTDSMDIRAMQAIAKSTGADKSLGWGVKSGDPCDGTWSGVRCNDDGRVTSIDASNGGLVGTLSGTDLSGLGALTSLDLSRNQIGDYLPALPEPLTELKNLNLSSNSFFDIPDYFFFSFPALETFAIDDNRVISGDIPEDLVRCPALRIFSANNVTLYGVFPEFLGNGTIFPALERLSLARNQLFGDMPLEAWNSSKIKFLDVSSQSVDDIDESFSDRLDFVTGMTDLVEIHIAGNSFYGPLPDLSGLANLKVFDAANNNLCGKLNFPQGVAVHVDGNPGVGKDC
;
A
#
# COMPACT_ATOMS: atom_id res chain seq x y z
N MET A 1 -57.81 -52.55 46.35
CA MET A 1 -57.40 -51.74 45.18
C MET A 1 -57.03 -50.35 45.67
N SER A 2 -55.96 -49.79 45.12
CA SER A 2 -55.34 -48.48 45.38
C SER A 2 -54.29 -48.44 46.51
N SER A 3 -53.04 -48.66 46.10
CA SER A 3 -51.83 -48.43 46.88
C SER A 3 -51.47 -46.94 46.84
N ILE A 4 -51.29 -46.32 48.01
CA ILE A 4 -50.85 -44.93 48.17
C ILE A 4 -49.32 -44.90 48.08
N LEU A 5 -48.78 -44.36 47.00
CA LEU A 5 -47.33 -44.09 46.85
C LEU A 5 -47.03 -42.69 47.41
N ARG A 6 -46.24 -42.63 48.49
CA ARG A 6 -45.73 -41.38 49.06
C ARG A 6 -44.61 -40.83 48.17
N VAL A 7 -44.82 -39.65 47.57
CA VAL A 7 -43.78 -38.91 46.86
C VAL A 7 -42.99 -38.09 47.90
N VAL A 8 -41.70 -38.40 48.05
CA VAL A 8 -40.76 -37.59 48.83
C VAL A 8 -40.26 -36.47 47.91
N VAL A 9 -40.64 -35.22 48.21
CA VAL A 9 -40.10 -34.03 47.54
C VAL A 9 -38.77 -33.69 48.20
N LEU A 10 -37.65 -33.94 47.51
CA LEU A 10 -36.33 -33.50 47.93
C LEU A 10 -36.15 -32.04 47.47
N LEU A 11 -36.24 -31.09 48.39
CA LEU A 11 -35.99 -29.67 48.13
C LEU A 11 -34.47 -29.45 48.11
N VAL A 12 -33.84 -29.38 46.93
CA VAL A 12 -32.44 -28.99 46.79
C VAL A 12 -32.38 -27.46 46.84
N ILE A 13 -32.04 -26.90 48.00
CA ILE A 13 -31.73 -25.48 48.14
C ILE A 13 -30.30 -25.27 47.65
N THR A 14 -30.15 -24.80 46.41
CA THR A 14 -28.86 -24.32 45.91
C THR A 14 -28.59 -22.95 46.52
N VAL A 15 -27.63 -22.89 47.42
CA VAL A 15 -27.10 -21.64 47.98
C VAL A 15 -26.33 -20.91 46.88
N CYS A 16 -26.87 -19.81 46.36
CA CYS A 16 -26.15 -18.90 45.47
C CYS A 16 -25.09 -18.16 46.28
N ILE A 17 -23.83 -18.62 46.22
CA ILE A 17 -22.68 -17.84 46.69
C ILE A 17 -22.44 -16.74 45.67
N GLY A 18 -22.55 -15.49 46.11
CA GLY A 18 -22.40 -14.29 45.30
C GLY A 18 -21.03 -14.22 44.63
N GLY A 19 -20.99 -14.50 43.34
CA GLY A 19 -19.94 -14.04 42.43
C GLY A 19 -20.57 -13.03 41.46
N ALA A 20 -19.88 -11.90 41.23
CA ALA A 20 -20.29 -10.94 40.21
C ALA A 20 -20.56 -11.66 38.87
N PRO A 21 -21.58 -11.25 38.09
CA PRO A 21 -21.87 -11.91 36.83
C PRO A 21 -20.65 -11.74 35.93
N ARG A 22 -19.93 -12.84 35.68
CA ARG A 22 -19.02 -12.91 34.54
C ARG A 22 -19.89 -12.61 33.33
N ARG A 23 -19.67 -11.46 32.69
CA ARG A 23 -20.23 -11.20 31.36
C ARG A 23 -19.80 -12.40 30.50
N CYS A 24 -20.75 -13.25 30.11
CA CYS A 24 -20.50 -14.19 29.03
C CYS A 24 -20.07 -13.34 27.84
N ALA A 25 -18.85 -13.52 27.35
CA ALA A 25 -18.52 -13.05 26.01
C ALA A 25 -19.61 -13.63 25.09
N ALA A 26 -20.28 -12.76 24.33
CA ALA A 26 -21.20 -13.23 23.32
C ALA A 26 -20.44 -14.21 22.42
N ALA A 27 -21.05 -15.35 22.09
CA ALA A 27 -20.43 -16.26 21.15
C ALA A 27 -20.17 -15.48 19.83
N PRO A 28 -19.01 -15.70 19.17
CA PRO A 28 -18.72 -15.06 17.89
C PRO A 28 -19.89 -15.30 16.94
N ARG A 29 -20.27 -14.27 16.17
CA ARG A 29 -21.29 -14.45 15.14
C ARG A 29 -20.79 -15.45 14.09
N PRO A 30 -21.69 -16.21 13.45
CA PRO A 30 -21.31 -17.02 12.30
C PRO A 30 -20.68 -16.15 11.22
N THR A 31 -19.72 -16.72 10.50
CA THR A 31 -19.04 -16.02 9.42
C THR A 31 -20.00 -15.58 8.32
N ASP A 32 -19.81 -14.36 7.82
CA ASP A 32 -20.63 -13.82 6.75
C ASP A 32 -20.48 -14.64 5.45
N SER A 33 -21.61 -14.91 4.81
CA SER A 33 -21.67 -15.71 3.58
C SER A 33 -20.96 -15.06 2.38
N MET A 34 -20.82 -13.74 2.36
CA MET A 34 -20.07 -13.02 1.34
C MET A 34 -18.57 -13.20 1.55
N ASP A 35 -18.11 -13.11 2.80
CA ASP A 35 -16.72 -13.37 3.18
C ASP A 35 -16.32 -14.82 2.86
N ILE A 36 -17.15 -15.81 3.20
CA ILE A 36 -16.92 -17.22 2.83
C ILE A 36 -16.73 -17.37 1.32
N ARG A 37 -17.63 -16.79 0.51
CA ARG A 37 -17.59 -16.89 -0.95
C ARG A 37 -16.34 -16.25 -1.53
N ALA A 38 -16.01 -15.03 -1.12
CA ALA A 38 -14.84 -14.31 -1.60
C ALA A 38 -13.55 -15.06 -1.21
N MET A 39 -13.42 -15.50 0.04
CA MET A 39 -12.24 -16.23 0.52
C MET A 39 -12.04 -17.57 -0.18
N GLN A 40 -13.11 -18.33 -0.41
CA GLN A 40 -13.03 -19.58 -1.19
C GLN A 40 -12.66 -19.33 -2.66
N ALA A 41 -13.13 -18.24 -3.25
CA ALA A 41 -12.73 -17.85 -4.60
C ALA A 41 -11.24 -17.54 -4.68
N ILE A 42 -10.70 -16.73 -3.74
CA ILE A 42 -9.26 -16.45 -3.63
C ILE A 42 -8.47 -17.74 -3.44
N ALA A 43 -8.90 -18.61 -2.52
CA ALA A 43 -8.19 -19.85 -2.24
C ALA A 43 -8.02 -20.72 -3.48
N LYS A 44 -9.07 -20.80 -4.30
CA LYS A 44 -9.09 -21.56 -5.54
C LYS A 44 -8.30 -20.89 -6.67
N SER A 45 -8.40 -19.57 -6.83
CA SER A 45 -7.77 -18.84 -7.94
C SER A 45 -6.26 -18.65 -7.74
N THR A 46 -5.82 -18.59 -6.49
CA THR A 46 -4.42 -18.37 -6.10
C THR A 46 -3.67 -19.63 -5.67
N GLY A 47 -4.34 -20.79 -5.66
CA GLY A 47 -3.76 -22.05 -5.18
C GLY A 47 -3.47 -22.09 -3.67
N ALA A 48 -4.01 -21.14 -2.89
CA ALA A 48 -3.84 -21.09 -1.45
C ALA A 48 -4.43 -22.32 -0.73
N ASP A 49 -5.37 -23.02 -1.37
CA ASP A 49 -5.86 -24.32 -0.89
C ASP A 49 -4.74 -25.36 -0.76
N LYS A 50 -3.77 -25.33 -1.68
CA LYS A 50 -2.63 -26.24 -1.68
C LYS A 50 -1.47 -25.73 -0.83
N SER A 51 -1.14 -24.45 -0.94
CA SER A 51 0.06 -23.91 -0.31
C SER A 51 -0.16 -23.47 1.13
N LEU A 52 -1.34 -22.93 1.46
CA LEU A 52 -1.71 -22.45 2.80
C LEU A 52 -2.77 -23.32 3.50
N GLY A 53 -3.34 -24.30 2.80
CA GLY A 53 -4.38 -25.19 3.33
C GLY A 53 -5.74 -24.53 3.50
N TRP A 54 -5.97 -23.37 2.86
CA TRP A 54 -7.24 -22.65 2.91
C TRP A 54 -8.38 -23.50 2.36
N GLY A 55 -9.46 -23.65 3.12
CA GLY A 55 -10.62 -24.45 2.69
C GLY A 55 -10.46 -25.96 2.84
N VAL A 56 -9.29 -26.49 3.21
CA VAL A 56 -9.03 -27.94 3.24
C VAL A 56 -9.64 -28.61 4.47
N LYS A 57 -9.40 -28.03 5.66
CA LYS A 57 -9.98 -28.55 6.91
C LYS A 57 -11.42 -28.11 7.11
N SER A 58 -11.72 -26.89 6.66
CA SER A 58 -13.00 -26.24 6.84
C SER A 58 -13.19 -25.16 5.77
N GLY A 59 -14.41 -25.03 5.27
CA GLY A 59 -14.77 -23.97 4.33
C GLY A 59 -14.99 -22.60 4.98
N ASP A 60 -14.92 -22.50 6.30
CA ASP A 60 -15.12 -21.27 7.06
C ASP A 60 -13.78 -20.55 7.30
N PRO A 61 -13.55 -19.35 6.72
CA PRO A 61 -12.30 -18.62 6.88
C PRO A 61 -12.08 -18.07 8.31
N CYS A 62 -13.11 -18.02 9.16
CA CYS A 62 -13.01 -17.45 10.51
C CYS A 62 -12.93 -18.50 11.63
N ASP A 63 -12.85 -19.79 11.30
CA ASP A 63 -12.76 -20.86 12.31
C ASP A 63 -11.34 -21.08 12.86
N GLY A 64 -10.38 -20.28 12.40
CA GLY A 64 -8.97 -20.32 12.81
C GLY A 64 -8.13 -21.35 12.08
N THR A 65 -8.67 -22.09 11.10
CA THR A 65 -7.90 -23.06 10.31
C THR A 65 -7.20 -22.44 9.09
N TRP A 66 -7.64 -21.26 8.64
CA TRP A 66 -7.05 -20.54 7.51
C TRP A 66 -5.87 -19.70 7.97
N SER A 67 -4.66 -20.14 7.64
CA SER A 67 -3.43 -19.44 8.03
C SER A 67 -3.43 -18.00 7.51
N GLY A 68 -3.10 -17.04 8.38
CA GLY A 68 -2.98 -15.63 8.02
C GLY A 68 -4.31 -14.86 7.90
N VAL A 69 -5.45 -15.52 8.10
CA VAL A 69 -6.76 -14.88 8.08
C VAL A 69 -7.17 -14.50 9.50
N ARG A 70 -7.65 -13.25 9.68
CA ARG A 70 -8.22 -12.77 10.94
C ARG A 70 -9.64 -12.28 10.71
N CYS A 71 -10.50 -12.54 11.69
CA CYS A 71 -11.88 -12.07 11.70
C CYS A 71 -12.21 -11.33 12.98
N ASN A 72 -13.22 -10.46 12.92
CA ASN A 72 -13.79 -9.80 14.10
C ASN A 72 -14.92 -10.63 14.73
N ASP A 73 -15.43 -10.16 15.88
CA ASP A 73 -16.51 -10.83 16.63
C ASP A 73 -17.85 -10.89 15.85
N ASP A 74 -17.98 -10.07 14.79
CA ASP A 74 -19.13 -10.04 13.89
C ASP A 74 -19.03 -11.09 12.76
N GLY A 75 -17.99 -11.93 12.74
CA GLY A 75 -17.82 -12.97 11.72
C GLY A 75 -17.39 -12.40 10.36
N ARG A 76 -16.72 -11.25 10.34
CA ARG A 76 -16.17 -10.63 9.12
C ARG A 76 -14.66 -10.76 9.08
N VAL A 77 -14.11 -11.06 7.91
CA VAL A 77 -12.68 -11.07 7.63
C VAL A 77 -12.18 -9.63 7.62
N THR A 78 -11.21 -9.34 8.49
CA THR A 78 -10.66 -7.99 8.67
C THR A 78 -9.22 -7.86 8.22
N SER A 79 -8.48 -8.97 8.17
CA SER A 79 -7.09 -8.99 7.72
C SER A 79 -6.75 -10.32 7.07
N ILE A 80 -6.07 -10.24 5.93
CA ILE A 80 -5.52 -11.38 5.20
C ILE A 80 -4.03 -11.13 5.02
N ASP A 81 -3.22 -12.01 5.59
CA ASP A 81 -1.77 -12.07 5.37
C ASP A 81 -1.43 -13.40 4.72
N ALA A 82 -1.27 -13.38 3.39
CA ALA A 82 -0.82 -14.52 2.61
C ALA A 82 0.57 -14.23 2.00
N SER A 83 1.33 -13.35 2.64
CA SER A 83 2.67 -12.99 2.19
C SER A 83 3.60 -14.21 2.19
N ASN A 84 4.40 -14.38 1.13
CA ASN A 84 5.28 -15.53 0.97
C ASN A 84 4.56 -16.89 1.16
N GLY A 85 3.29 -16.94 0.75
CA GLY A 85 2.43 -18.11 0.90
C GLY A 85 2.56 -19.14 -0.22
N GLY A 86 3.48 -18.92 -1.18
CA GLY A 86 3.62 -19.76 -2.37
C GLY A 86 2.41 -19.70 -3.31
N LEU A 87 1.66 -18.58 -3.27
CA LEU A 87 0.49 -18.37 -4.11
C LEU A 87 0.88 -18.25 -5.59
N VAL A 88 0.08 -18.83 -6.46
CA VAL A 88 0.24 -18.87 -7.92
C VAL A 88 -1.08 -18.59 -8.60
N GLY A 89 -1.09 -18.16 -9.86
CA GLY A 89 -2.35 -17.98 -10.61
C GLY A 89 -2.74 -16.51 -10.72
N THR A 90 -4.02 -16.20 -10.52
CA THR A 90 -4.59 -14.87 -10.86
C THR A 90 -5.64 -14.42 -9.83
N LEU A 91 -5.78 -13.11 -9.69
CA LEU A 91 -6.93 -12.49 -9.03
C LEU A 91 -7.99 -12.02 -10.03
N SER A 92 -7.68 -12.00 -11.33
CA SER A 92 -8.60 -11.61 -12.38
C SER A 92 -9.90 -12.43 -12.33
N GLY A 93 -11.04 -11.73 -12.36
CA GLY A 93 -12.36 -12.34 -12.22
C GLY A 93 -12.72 -12.81 -10.81
N THR A 94 -11.88 -12.58 -9.80
CA THR A 94 -12.21 -12.83 -8.39
C THR A 94 -12.93 -11.62 -7.81
N ASP A 95 -14.19 -11.80 -7.41
CA ASP A 95 -14.96 -10.76 -6.72
C ASP A 95 -14.57 -10.69 -5.24
N LEU A 96 -13.83 -9.63 -4.88
CA LEU A 96 -13.43 -9.35 -3.50
C LEU A 96 -14.43 -8.46 -2.75
N SER A 97 -15.45 -7.91 -3.43
CA SER A 97 -16.38 -6.94 -2.86
C SER A 97 -17.17 -7.45 -1.65
N GLY A 98 -17.25 -8.76 -1.47
CA GLY A 98 -17.83 -9.37 -0.27
C GLY A 98 -17.06 -9.08 1.03
N LEU A 99 -15.76 -8.79 0.94
CA LEU A 99 -14.87 -8.56 2.08
C LEU A 99 -14.99 -7.14 2.64
N GLY A 100 -16.21 -6.66 2.86
CA GLY A 100 -16.50 -5.27 3.19
C GLY A 100 -15.92 -4.74 4.52
N ALA A 101 -15.45 -5.61 5.41
CA ALA A 101 -14.77 -5.22 6.65
C ALA A 101 -13.23 -5.38 6.58
N LEU A 102 -12.69 -5.69 5.40
CA LEU A 102 -11.27 -5.93 5.20
C LEU A 102 -10.50 -4.62 5.33
N THR A 103 -9.56 -4.58 6.25
CA THR A 103 -8.72 -3.41 6.53
C THR A 103 -7.29 -3.57 6.04
N SER A 104 -6.83 -4.82 5.87
CA SER A 104 -5.46 -5.14 5.45
C SER A 104 -5.45 -6.38 4.56
N LEU A 105 -4.83 -6.25 3.40
CA LEU A 105 -4.57 -7.34 2.46
C LEU A 105 -3.08 -7.34 2.08
N ASP A 106 -2.35 -8.37 2.51
CA ASP A 106 -0.97 -8.61 2.09
C ASP A 106 -0.89 -9.91 1.28
N LEU A 107 -0.58 -9.76 -0.01
CA LEU A 107 -0.35 -10.85 -0.95
C LEU A 107 1.10 -10.85 -1.47
N SER A 108 2.00 -10.13 -0.79
CA SER A 108 3.35 -9.90 -1.28
C SER A 108 4.21 -11.16 -1.32
N ARG A 109 5.27 -11.14 -2.13
CA ARG A 109 6.26 -12.24 -2.25
C ARG A 109 5.62 -13.55 -2.71
N ASN A 110 4.77 -13.48 -3.72
CA ASN A 110 4.11 -14.64 -4.33
C ASN A 110 4.38 -14.66 -5.85
N GLN A 111 3.71 -15.55 -6.57
CA GLN A 111 3.77 -15.66 -8.03
C GLN A 111 2.38 -15.47 -8.64
N ILE A 112 1.58 -14.56 -8.04
CA ILE A 112 0.30 -14.16 -8.59
C ILE A 112 0.59 -13.23 -9.77
N GLY A 113 -0.01 -13.47 -10.92
CA GLY A 113 0.17 -12.60 -12.09
C GLY A 113 -1.14 -12.14 -12.68
N ASP A 114 -1.08 -11.84 -13.98
CA ASP A 114 -2.23 -11.36 -14.78
C ASP A 114 -2.72 -9.98 -14.30
N TYR A 115 -3.94 -9.59 -14.65
CA TYR A 115 -4.54 -8.33 -14.26
C TYR A 115 -5.03 -8.32 -12.81
N LEU A 116 -4.95 -7.14 -12.18
CA LEU A 116 -5.64 -6.85 -10.93
C LEU A 116 -7.17 -6.88 -11.15
N PRO A 117 -7.97 -7.36 -10.17
CA PRO A 117 -9.41 -7.44 -10.33
C PRO A 117 -10.05 -6.06 -10.27
N ALA A 118 -11.01 -5.80 -11.17
CA ALA A 118 -11.97 -4.72 -11.01
C ALA A 118 -13.04 -5.16 -10.01
N LEU A 119 -13.27 -4.36 -8.96
CA LEU A 119 -14.27 -4.69 -7.95
C LEU A 119 -15.62 -4.07 -8.31
N PRO A 120 -16.71 -4.86 -8.33
CA PRO A 120 -18.06 -4.33 -8.55
C PRO A 120 -18.47 -3.31 -7.49
N GLU A 121 -18.09 -3.54 -6.24
CA GLU A 121 -18.32 -2.63 -5.11
C GLU A 121 -17.01 -2.34 -4.36
N PRO A 122 -16.78 -1.09 -3.90
CA PRO A 122 -15.56 -0.70 -3.20
C PRO A 122 -15.36 -1.38 -1.85
N LEU A 123 -14.11 -1.69 -1.51
CA LEU A 123 -13.68 -2.04 -0.16
C LEU A 123 -13.44 -0.76 0.65
N THR A 124 -14.54 -0.22 1.19
CA THR A 124 -14.54 1.08 1.88
C THR A 124 -13.72 1.14 3.17
N GLU A 125 -13.33 0.00 3.74
CA GLU A 125 -12.52 -0.09 4.96
C GLU A 125 -11.05 -0.46 4.70
N LEU A 126 -10.67 -0.79 3.46
CA LEU A 126 -9.31 -1.25 3.16
C LEU A 126 -8.32 -0.09 3.27
N LYS A 127 -7.37 -0.24 4.20
CA LYS A 127 -6.34 0.76 4.50
C LYS A 127 -4.97 0.36 3.99
N ASN A 128 -4.65 -0.93 4.02
CA ASN A 128 -3.34 -1.44 3.65
C ASN A 128 -3.47 -2.49 2.55
N LEU A 129 -2.86 -2.22 1.41
CA LEU A 129 -2.80 -3.13 0.27
C LEU A 129 -1.34 -3.32 -0.16
N ASN A 130 -0.82 -4.53 0.03
CA ASN A 130 0.53 -4.89 -0.37
C ASN A 130 0.50 -6.03 -1.39
N LEU A 131 0.92 -5.71 -2.61
CA LEU A 131 0.95 -6.58 -3.79
C LEU A 131 2.38 -6.80 -4.30
N SER A 132 3.38 -6.35 -3.53
CA SER A 132 4.78 -6.32 -3.95
C SER A 132 5.36 -7.71 -4.22
N SER A 133 6.35 -7.81 -5.09
CA SER A 133 7.04 -9.04 -5.46
C SER A 133 6.08 -10.13 -5.94
N ASN A 134 5.33 -9.82 -6.99
CA ASN A 134 4.44 -10.71 -7.70
C ASN A 134 4.76 -10.65 -9.22
N SER A 135 3.80 -10.99 -10.08
CA SER A 135 3.92 -10.96 -11.54
C SER A 135 2.72 -10.27 -12.19
N PHE A 136 2.13 -9.27 -11.52
CA PHE A 136 0.99 -8.49 -12.05
C PHE A 136 1.39 -7.73 -13.32
N PHE A 137 0.46 -7.62 -14.28
CA PHE A 137 0.73 -7.06 -15.60
C PHE A 137 0.48 -5.55 -15.73
N ASP A 138 -0.45 -4.98 -14.95
CA ASP A 138 -0.85 -3.58 -15.06
C ASP A 138 -1.59 -3.11 -13.79
N ILE A 139 -1.66 -1.80 -13.56
CA ILE A 139 -2.59 -1.13 -12.65
C ILE A 139 -3.71 -0.52 -13.53
N PRO A 140 -4.85 -1.21 -13.69
CA PRO A 140 -5.87 -0.77 -14.64
C PRO A 140 -6.51 0.56 -14.23
N ASP A 141 -7.00 1.31 -15.21
CA ASP A 141 -7.84 2.48 -14.97
C ASP A 141 -8.99 2.15 -14.01
N TYR A 142 -9.32 3.09 -13.13
CA TYR A 142 -10.36 2.96 -12.11
C TYR A 142 -10.06 1.96 -10.98
N PHE A 143 -8.86 1.38 -10.92
CA PHE A 143 -8.47 0.48 -9.84
C PHE A 143 -8.68 1.11 -8.45
N PHE A 144 -8.31 2.37 -8.26
CA PHE A 144 -8.36 3.07 -6.98
C PHE A 144 -9.77 3.52 -6.58
N PHE A 145 -10.77 3.49 -7.48
CA PHE A 145 -12.18 3.63 -7.09
C PHE A 145 -12.61 2.57 -6.08
N SER A 146 -11.92 1.43 -6.08
CA SER A 146 -12.20 0.30 -5.19
C SER A 146 -11.75 0.53 -3.76
N PHE A 147 -10.87 1.50 -3.47
CA PHE A 147 -10.19 1.64 -2.18
C PHE A 147 -10.18 3.10 -1.65
N PRO A 148 -11.36 3.71 -1.39
CA PRO A 148 -11.43 5.12 -1.02
C PRO A 148 -10.79 5.46 0.35
N ALA A 149 -10.57 4.46 1.21
CA ALA A 149 -9.95 4.63 2.52
C ALA A 149 -8.47 4.20 2.57
N LEU A 150 -7.85 3.96 1.40
CA LEU A 150 -6.49 3.43 1.31
C LEU A 150 -5.48 4.41 1.93
N GLU A 151 -4.65 3.91 2.84
CA GLU A 151 -3.59 4.65 3.51
C GLU A 151 -2.21 4.19 3.02
N THR A 152 -2.05 2.91 2.68
CA THR A 152 -0.80 2.34 2.18
C THR A 152 -1.06 1.48 0.95
N PHE A 153 -0.38 1.80 -0.15
CA PHE A 153 -0.33 0.98 -1.35
C PHE A 153 1.12 0.67 -1.72
N ALA A 154 1.43 -0.62 -1.84
CA ALA A 154 2.74 -1.11 -2.26
C ALA A 154 2.58 -2.17 -3.36
N ILE A 155 3.26 -1.97 -4.48
CA ILE A 155 3.26 -2.89 -5.63
C ILE A 155 4.67 -3.10 -6.19
N ASP A 156 5.69 -2.84 -5.37
CA ASP A 156 7.10 -2.93 -5.74
C ASP A 156 7.46 -4.27 -6.38
N ASP A 157 8.48 -4.31 -7.23
CA ASP A 157 9.02 -5.54 -7.81
C ASP A 157 8.00 -6.39 -8.61
N ASN A 158 7.03 -5.75 -9.25
CA ASN A 158 6.18 -6.36 -10.28
C ASN A 158 6.67 -5.95 -11.69
N ARG A 159 7.75 -6.59 -12.15
CA ARG A 159 8.57 -6.11 -13.28
C ARG A 159 7.90 -6.13 -14.67
N VAL A 160 6.68 -6.64 -14.77
CA VAL A 160 5.91 -6.64 -16.03
C VAL A 160 4.79 -5.60 -16.02
N ILE A 161 4.58 -4.88 -14.89
CA ILE A 161 3.66 -3.72 -14.85
C ILE A 161 4.20 -2.63 -15.76
N SER A 162 3.47 -2.36 -16.83
CA SER A 162 3.68 -1.21 -17.71
C SER A 162 2.49 -0.26 -17.64
N GLY A 163 2.65 0.96 -18.10
CA GLY A 163 1.59 1.97 -18.11
C GLY A 163 2.00 3.21 -17.34
N ASP A 164 1.11 4.18 -17.35
CA ASP A 164 1.27 5.41 -16.57
C ASP A 164 0.74 5.19 -15.14
N ILE A 165 1.04 6.12 -14.23
CA ILE A 165 0.39 6.15 -12.92
C ILE A 165 -1.08 6.61 -13.11
N PRO A 166 -2.09 5.80 -12.76
CA PRO A 166 -3.48 6.14 -13.05
C PRO A 166 -3.97 7.40 -12.33
N GLU A 167 -4.67 8.28 -13.06
CA GLU A 167 -5.22 9.54 -12.51
C GLU A 167 -6.25 9.29 -11.40
N ASP A 168 -6.90 8.13 -11.37
CA ASP A 168 -7.89 7.81 -10.33
C ASP A 168 -7.26 7.57 -8.95
N LEU A 169 -5.93 7.55 -8.82
CA LEU A 169 -5.25 7.56 -7.52
C LEU A 169 -5.69 8.75 -6.64
N VAL A 170 -6.16 9.85 -7.23
CA VAL A 170 -6.77 11.00 -6.51
C VAL A 170 -8.00 10.61 -5.68
N ARG A 171 -8.56 9.41 -5.87
CA ARG A 171 -9.68 8.86 -5.09
C ARG A 171 -9.26 8.30 -3.74
N CYS A 172 -7.96 8.28 -3.44
CA CYS A 172 -7.39 7.86 -2.16
C CYS A 172 -6.81 9.07 -1.38
N PRO A 173 -7.61 10.04 -0.92
CA PRO A 173 -7.09 11.24 -0.25
C PRO A 173 -6.44 10.94 1.12
N ALA A 174 -6.69 9.76 1.68
CA ALA A 174 -6.09 9.28 2.91
C ALA A 174 -4.71 8.62 2.71
N LEU A 175 -4.23 8.53 1.46
CA LEU A 175 -2.99 7.83 1.13
C LEU A 175 -1.79 8.50 1.81
N ARG A 176 -1.02 7.70 2.53
CA ARG A 176 0.18 8.10 3.28
C ARG A 176 1.46 7.56 2.66
N ILE A 177 1.38 6.35 2.09
CA ILE A 177 2.50 5.66 1.48
C ILE A 177 2.06 5.15 0.12
N PHE A 178 2.75 5.58 -0.93
CA PHE A 178 2.67 4.99 -2.25
C PHE A 178 4.05 4.49 -2.67
N SER A 179 4.16 3.17 -2.89
CA SER A 179 5.39 2.52 -3.32
C SER A 179 5.15 1.66 -4.56
N ALA A 180 5.84 2.00 -5.63
CA ALA A 180 5.88 1.25 -6.88
C ALA A 180 7.30 1.34 -7.45
N ASN A 181 8.28 0.85 -6.68
CA ASN A 181 9.66 0.76 -7.16
C ASN A 181 9.84 -0.45 -8.06
N ASN A 182 10.72 -0.32 -9.06
CA ASN A 182 11.12 -1.42 -9.91
C ASN A 182 9.92 -2.11 -10.59
N VAL A 183 9.01 -1.28 -11.07
CA VAL A 183 7.97 -1.63 -12.04
C VAL A 183 8.38 -1.00 -13.38
N THR A 184 7.76 -1.36 -14.49
CA THR A 184 8.09 -0.72 -15.80
C THR A 184 7.10 0.42 -16.10
N LEU A 185 6.73 1.19 -15.06
CA LEU A 185 5.90 2.38 -15.22
C LEU A 185 6.62 3.37 -16.13
N TYR A 186 5.89 3.95 -17.08
CA TYR A 186 6.40 4.94 -18.02
C TYR A 186 5.50 6.17 -18.02
N GLY A 187 5.83 7.17 -18.85
CA GLY A 187 5.00 8.35 -19.02
C GLY A 187 5.38 9.52 -18.12
N VAL A 188 4.59 10.58 -18.23
CA VAL A 188 4.82 11.85 -17.53
C VAL A 188 4.57 11.67 -16.03
N PHE A 189 5.51 12.13 -15.21
CA PHE A 189 5.38 12.10 -13.76
C PHE A 189 4.20 12.99 -13.33
N PRO A 190 3.19 12.44 -12.64
CA PRO A 190 1.97 13.19 -12.39
C PRO A 190 2.14 14.23 -11.27
N GLU A 191 1.93 15.50 -11.63
CA GLU A 191 1.98 16.64 -10.71
C GLU A 191 1.02 16.52 -9.53
N PHE A 192 -0.10 15.81 -9.70
CA PHE A 192 -1.11 15.64 -8.66
C PHE A 192 -0.56 14.90 -7.41
N LEU A 193 0.53 14.12 -7.54
CA LEU A 193 1.23 13.48 -6.42
C LEU A 193 1.87 14.49 -5.46
N GLY A 194 2.31 15.65 -5.97
CA GLY A 194 2.89 16.72 -5.17
C GLY A 194 1.86 17.63 -4.50
N ASN A 195 0.61 17.58 -4.95
CA ASN A 195 -0.44 18.52 -4.54
C ASN A 195 -1.03 18.15 -3.17
N GLY A 196 -0.69 18.90 -2.12
CA GLY A 196 -1.16 18.67 -0.76
C GLY A 196 -2.65 18.91 -0.53
N THR A 197 -3.39 19.47 -1.51
CA THR A 197 -4.86 19.53 -1.46
C THR A 197 -5.48 18.20 -1.89
N ILE A 198 -4.83 17.49 -2.82
CA ILE A 198 -5.25 16.17 -3.30
C ILE A 198 -4.81 15.08 -2.32
N PHE A 199 -3.53 15.12 -1.92
CA PHE A 199 -2.95 14.17 -0.97
C PHE A 199 -2.45 14.87 0.30
N PRO A 200 -3.35 15.30 1.19
CA PRO A 200 -2.99 15.99 2.43
C PRO A 200 -2.25 15.10 3.44
N ALA A 201 -2.19 13.79 3.22
CA ALA A 201 -1.59 12.83 4.12
C ALA A 201 -0.38 12.07 3.53
N LEU A 202 -0.01 12.31 2.26
CA LEU A 202 1.05 11.54 1.58
C LEU A 202 2.43 11.93 2.12
N GLU A 203 3.02 11.04 2.91
CA GLU A 203 4.30 11.23 3.59
C GLU A 203 5.45 10.54 2.87
N ARG A 204 5.18 9.44 2.15
CA ARG A 204 6.19 8.67 1.44
C ARG A 204 5.75 8.34 0.02
N LEU A 205 6.58 8.73 -0.92
CA LEU A 205 6.44 8.41 -2.34
C LEU A 205 7.72 7.72 -2.82
N SER A 206 7.61 6.48 -3.27
CA SER A 206 8.76 5.71 -3.75
C SER A 206 8.44 5.08 -5.11
N LEU A 207 9.06 5.61 -6.15
CA LEU A 207 8.85 5.29 -7.56
C LEU A 207 10.20 5.08 -8.27
N ALA A 208 11.22 4.62 -7.55
CA ALA A 208 12.55 4.40 -8.08
C ALA A 208 12.57 3.27 -9.11
N ARG A 209 13.52 3.32 -10.05
CA ARG A 209 13.76 2.26 -11.05
C ARG A 209 12.57 2.02 -11.96
N ASN A 210 11.93 3.09 -12.42
CA ASN A 210 10.89 3.08 -13.44
C ASN A 210 11.40 3.79 -14.72
N GLN A 211 10.49 4.20 -15.60
CA GLN A 211 10.75 4.93 -16.85
C GLN A 211 9.95 6.25 -16.87
N LEU A 212 9.79 6.90 -15.71
CA LEU A 212 9.01 8.13 -15.58
C LEU A 212 9.82 9.34 -16.04
N PHE A 213 9.14 10.33 -16.58
CA PHE A 213 9.77 11.52 -17.13
C PHE A 213 8.95 12.80 -17.03
N GLY A 214 9.47 13.89 -17.58
CA GLY A 214 8.82 15.20 -17.59
C GLY A 214 9.28 16.07 -16.44
N ASP A 215 8.50 17.13 -16.20
CA ASP A 215 8.86 18.20 -15.27
C ASP A 215 8.12 18.05 -13.94
N MET A 216 8.70 18.60 -12.88
CA MET A 216 8.13 18.70 -11.54
C MET A 216 8.00 20.19 -11.19
N PRO A 217 7.01 20.94 -11.70
CA PRO A 217 6.93 22.38 -11.50
C PRO A 217 6.75 22.76 -10.04
N LEU A 218 7.48 23.78 -9.56
CA LEU A 218 7.46 24.23 -8.17
C LEU A 218 6.05 24.43 -7.62
N GLU A 219 5.14 24.99 -8.41
CA GLU A 219 3.76 25.29 -8.01
C GLU A 219 2.98 24.03 -7.58
N ALA A 220 3.24 22.88 -8.23
CA ALA A 220 2.59 21.62 -7.89
C ALA A 220 3.11 21.02 -6.56
N TRP A 221 4.38 21.27 -6.23
CA TRP A 221 5.08 20.62 -5.12
C TRP A 221 5.23 21.48 -3.86
N ASN A 222 4.98 22.79 -3.95
CA ASN A 222 5.13 23.73 -2.83
C ASN A 222 4.14 23.47 -1.66
N SER A 223 3.06 22.74 -1.89
CA SER A 223 2.11 22.34 -0.83
C SER A 223 2.31 20.91 -0.33
N SER A 224 3.32 20.20 -0.87
CA SER A 224 3.52 18.78 -0.63
C SER A 224 3.73 18.46 0.85
N LYS A 225 3.20 17.30 1.26
CA LYS A 225 3.35 16.71 2.60
C LYS A 225 4.36 15.58 2.65
N ILE A 226 5.05 15.35 1.52
CA ILE A 226 6.01 14.27 1.38
C ILE A 226 7.25 14.56 2.22
N LYS A 227 7.59 13.58 3.05
CA LYS A 227 8.79 13.55 3.89
C LYS A 227 9.89 12.70 3.25
N PHE A 228 9.51 11.67 2.51
CA PHE A 228 10.42 10.75 1.83
C PHE A 228 10.04 10.66 0.36
N LEU A 229 10.89 11.18 -0.52
CA LEU A 229 10.73 11.10 -1.97
C LEU A 229 11.86 10.26 -2.56
N ASP A 230 11.51 9.18 -3.25
CA ASP A 230 12.47 8.41 -4.04
C ASP A 230 11.95 8.27 -5.48
N VAL A 231 12.62 8.95 -6.40
CA VAL A 231 12.40 8.85 -7.85
C VAL A 231 13.73 8.57 -8.56
N SER A 232 14.66 7.91 -7.87
CA SER A 232 15.98 7.59 -8.42
C SER A 232 15.92 6.58 -9.57
N SER A 233 16.92 6.63 -10.44
CA SER A 233 17.16 5.64 -11.50
C SER A 233 16.00 5.50 -12.48
N GLN A 234 15.48 6.61 -13.02
CA GLN A 234 14.51 6.54 -14.11
C GLN A 234 15.27 6.29 -15.40
N SER A 235 15.07 5.12 -15.98
CA SER A 235 15.77 4.70 -17.20
C SER A 235 14.81 4.78 -18.37
N VAL A 236 14.98 5.79 -19.21
CA VAL A 236 14.20 5.99 -20.44
C VAL A 236 15.08 5.68 -21.65
N ASP A 237 14.50 5.07 -22.68
CA ASP A 237 15.22 4.74 -23.92
C ASP A 237 15.42 5.99 -24.80
N ASP A 238 14.53 6.98 -24.68
CA ASP A 238 14.60 8.28 -25.36
C ASP A 238 15.06 9.38 -24.39
N ILE A 239 16.10 10.13 -24.77
CA ILE A 239 16.68 11.19 -23.94
C ILE A 239 15.76 12.42 -23.82
N ASP A 240 14.92 12.65 -24.83
CA ASP A 240 13.96 13.76 -24.87
C ASP A 240 12.79 13.52 -23.90
N GLU A 241 12.62 12.29 -23.44
CA GLU A 241 11.65 11.86 -22.43
C GLU A 241 12.36 11.55 -21.11
N SER A 242 13.34 12.35 -20.68
CA SER A 242 13.97 12.20 -19.36
C SER A 242 13.51 13.26 -18.36
N PHE A 243 13.74 13.03 -17.06
CA PHE A 243 13.67 14.11 -16.06
C PHE A 243 14.72 15.17 -16.39
N SER A 244 14.29 16.20 -17.12
CA SER A 244 15.11 17.33 -17.54
C SER A 244 14.68 18.62 -16.83
N ASP A 245 14.12 18.48 -15.62
CA ASP A 245 13.77 19.65 -14.83
C ASP A 245 14.97 20.16 -14.03
N ARG A 246 14.88 21.41 -13.61
CA ARG A 246 15.69 21.97 -12.53
C ARG A 246 15.12 21.54 -11.19
N LEU A 247 15.96 21.46 -10.17
CA LEU A 247 15.55 21.03 -8.82
C LEU A 247 14.81 22.11 -8.01
N ASP A 248 14.29 23.16 -8.66
CA ASP A 248 13.68 24.31 -7.98
C ASP A 248 12.44 23.88 -7.15
N PHE A 249 11.73 22.81 -7.55
CA PHE A 249 10.58 22.26 -6.83
C PHE A 249 10.87 21.83 -5.39
N VAL A 250 12.10 21.38 -5.13
CA VAL A 250 12.52 20.91 -3.80
C VAL A 250 12.43 22.05 -2.78
N THR A 251 12.61 23.32 -3.21
CA THR A 251 12.57 24.48 -2.32
C THR A 251 11.20 24.68 -1.65
N GLY A 252 10.12 24.20 -2.27
CA GLY A 252 8.77 24.27 -1.74
C GLY A 252 8.39 23.10 -0.82
N MET A 253 9.17 22.01 -0.81
CA MET A 253 8.87 20.81 -0.04
C MET A 253 9.34 20.94 1.42
N THR A 254 8.72 21.84 2.18
CA THR A 254 9.17 22.21 3.54
C THR A 254 9.11 21.09 4.60
N ASP A 255 8.30 20.05 4.36
CA ASP A 255 8.19 18.86 5.23
C ASP A 255 9.24 17.76 4.89
N LEU A 256 10.03 17.95 3.83
CA LEU A 256 10.96 16.95 3.29
C LEU A 256 12.07 16.58 4.29
N VAL A 257 12.33 15.28 4.42
CA VAL A 257 13.35 14.69 5.30
C VAL A 257 14.42 13.98 4.46
N GLU A 258 14.00 13.21 3.46
CA GLU A 258 14.91 12.47 2.59
C GLU A 258 14.44 12.57 1.13
N ILE A 259 15.38 12.84 0.23
CA ILE A 259 15.15 12.83 -1.21
C ILE A 259 16.24 12.05 -1.92
N HIS A 260 15.79 11.12 -2.77
CA HIS A 260 16.63 10.27 -3.61
C HIS A 260 16.20 10.46 -5.06
N ILE A 261 17.03 11.16 -5.82
CA ILE A 261 16.84 11.49 -7.25
C ILE A 261 18.08 11.08 -8.06
N ALA A 262 18.93 10.22 -7.50
CA ALA A 262 20.17 9.79 -8.12
C ALA A 262 19.94 8.98 -9.41
N GLY A 263 20.86 9.09 -10.38
CA GLY A 263 20.80 8.32 -11.62
C GLY A 263 19.67 8.77 -12.56
N ASN A 264 19.50 10.07 -12.72
CA ASN A 264 18.55 10.70 -13.62
C ASN A 264 19.29 11.72 -14.53
N SER A 265 18.53 12.57 -15.23
CA SER A 265 19.07 13.61 -16.13
C SER A 265 18.85 15.04 -15.61
N PHE A 266 18.57 15.22 -14.30
CA PHE A 266 18.33 16.55 -13.73
C PHE A 266 19.52 17.48 -13.99
N TYR A 267 19.27 18.74 -14.33
CA TYR A 267 20.33 19.68 -14.69
C TYR A 267 20.20 21.04 -14.02
N GLY A 268 21.23 21.87 -14.25
CA GLY A 268 21.22 23.26 -13.84
C GLY A 268 21.74 23.46 -12.41
N PRO A 269 21.61 24.68 -11.87
CA PRO A 269 22.14 25.00 -10.56
C PRO A 269 21.38 24.25 -9.47
N LEU A 270 22.13 23.75 -8.48
CA LEU A 270 21.56 23.33 -7.21
C LEU A 270 20.86 24.53 -6.54
N PRO A 271 19.59 24.39 -6.13
CA PRO A 271 18.85 25.45 -5.45
C PRO A 271 19.38 25.70 -4.05
N ASP A 272 19.00 26.83 -3.45
CA ASP A 272 19.23 27.09 -2.03
C ASP A 272 18.24 26.29 -1.17
N LEU A 273 18.73 25.23 -0.52
CA LEU A 273 17.95 24.35 0.34
C LEU A 273 18.16 24.66 1.83
N SER A 274 18.89 25.73 2.17
CA SER A 274 19.21 26.08 3.57
C SER A 274 17.97 26.32 4.45
N GLY A 275 16.82 26.64 3.85
CA GLY A 275 15.53 26.78 4.53
C GLY A 275 14.82 25.47 4.90
N LEU A 276 15.24 24.32 4.37
CA LEU A 276 14.59 23.03 4.60
C LEU A 276 15.05 22.40 5.94
N ALA A 277 14.58 22.95 7.05
CA ALA A 277 15.04 22.60 8.40
C ALA A 277 14.90 21.11 8.79
N ASN A 278 14.03 20.36 8.12
CA ASN A 278 13.80 18.93 8.39
C ASN A 278 14.67 18.00 7.53
N LEU A 279 15.34 18.53 6.50
CA LEU A 279 16.11 17.74 5.54
C LEU A 279 17.29 17.05 6.25
N LYS A 280 17.49 15.77 5.95
CA LYS A 280 18.56 14.92 6.51
C LYS A 280 19.38 14.25 5.43
N VAL A 281 18.75 13.83 4.33
CA VAL A 281 19.43 13.15 3.23
C VAL A 281 19.03 13.81 1.92
N PHE A 282 20.03 14.19 1.14
CA PHE A 282 19.88 14.64 -0.23
C PHE A 282 20.79 13.82 -1.12
N ASP A 283 20.21 12.91 -1.90
CA ASP A 283 20.95 12.08 -2.84
C ASP A 283 20.54 12.41 -4.28
N ALA A 284 21.45 13.10 -4.97
CA ALA A 284 21.33 13.49 -6.37
C ALA A 284 22.54 13.05 -7.18
N ALA A 285 23.21 11.97 -6.76
CA ALA A 285 24.37 11.44 -7.46
C ALA A 285 24.02 11.07 -8.91
N ASN A 286 25.00 11.19 -9.81
CA ASN A 286 24.88 10.82 -11.23
C ASN A 286 23.70 11.54 -11.93
N ASN A 287 23.79 12.87 -11.98
CA ASN A 287 22.91 13.76 -12.75
C ASN A 287 23.79 14.77 -13.54
N ASN A 288 23.21 15.83 -14.09
CA ASN A 288 23.90 16.91 -14.81
C ASN A 288 23.87 18.25 -14.03
N LEU A 289 24.03 18.19 -12.71
CA LEU A 289 23.89 19.35 -11.82
C LEU A 289 25.17 20.19 -11.75
N CYS A 290 24.99 21.48 -11.45
CA CYS A 290 26.07 22.44 -11.22
C CYS A 290 25.77 23.39 -10.07
N GLY A 291 26.66 24.35 -9.78
CA GLY A 291 26.41 25.37 -8.75
C GLY A 291 26.87 24.99 -7.36
N LYS A 292 26.64 25.89 -6.41
CA LYS A 292 27.13 25.79 -5.03
C LYS A 292 26.18 24.98 -4.15
N LEU A 293 26.76 24.33 -3.14
CA LEU A 293 26.02 23.58 -2.14
C LEU A 293 25.51 24.53 -1.05
N ASN A 294 24.19 24.70 -0.96
CA ASN A 294 23.55 25.50 0.08
C ASN A 294 22.51 24.62 0.81
N PHE A 295 22.90 24.06 1.95
CA PHE A 295 22.11 23.08 2.70
C PHE A 295 22.10 23.42 4.20
N PRO A 296 21.08 22.94 4.95
CA PRO A 296 21.09 22.95 6.41
C PRO A 296 22.30 22.19 6.96
N GLN A 297 22.73 22.55 8.17
CA GLN A 297 23.83 21.85 8.84
C GLN A 297 23.43 20.41 9.17
N GLY A 298 24.31 19.44 8.84
CA GLY A 298 24.12 18.02 9.19
C GLY A 298 23.41 17.18 8.14
N VAL A 299 23.04 17.76 6.98
CA VAL A 299 22.51 16.98 5.85
C VAL A 299 23.60 16.10 5.25
N ALA A 300 23.29 14.81 5.06
CA ALA A 300 24.08 13.91 4.23
C ALA A 300 23.80 14.23 2.75
N VAL A 301 24.79 14.82 2.07
CA VAL A 301 24.69 15.26 0.68
C VAL A 301 25.51 14.33 -0.22
N HIS A 302 24.84 13.63 -1.12
CA HIS A 302 25.43 12.73 -2.11
C HIS A 302 25.22 13.32 -3.50
N VAL A 303 26.28 13.87 -4.10
CA VAL A 303 26.24 14.56 -5.40
C VAL A 303 27.37 14.09 -6.34
N ASP A 304 27.99 12.96 -6.01
CA ASP A 304 29.02 12.35 -6.84
C ASP A 304 28.50 12.09 -8.26
N GLY A 305 29.37 12.16 -9.26
CA GLY A 305 28.95 12.00 -10.66
C GLY A 305 28.32 13.26 -11.30
N ASN A 306 28.25 14.39 -10.59
CA ASN A 306 27.86 15.69 -11.15
C ASN A 306 29.10 16.60 -11.34
N PRO A 307 29.69 16.71 -12.55
CA PRO A 307 30.97 17.40 -12.74
C PRO A 307 30.91 18.93 -12.58
N GLY A 308 29.71 19.51 -12.63
CA GLY A 308 29.47 20.95 -12.46
C GLY A 308 29.31 21.39 -11.00
N VAL A 309 29.10 20.46 -10.07
CA VAL A 309 28.85 20.82 -8.66
C VAL A 309 30.11 21.44 -8.04
N GLY A 310 29.92 22.54 -7.32
CA GLY A 310 30.97 23.37 -6.76
C GLY A 310 31.58 24.39 -7.75
N LYS A 311 31.11 24.43 -9.00
CA LYS A 311 31.52 25.40 -10.03
C LYS A 311 30.34 26.31 -10.39
N ASP A 312 30.62 27.40 -11.10
CA ASP A 312 29.57 28.21 -11.70
C ASP A 312 28.85 27.41 -12.81
N CYS A 313 27.54 27.59 -12.86
CA CYS A 313 26.69 27.26 -14.00
C CYS A 313 26.73 28.46 -14.98
#